data_AF-A0AAE3CG36-F1
#
_entry.id   AF-A0AAE3CG36-F1
#
_cell.length_a   1.000
_cell.length_b   1.000
_cell.length_c   1.000
_cell.angle_alpha   90.00
_cell.angle_beta   90.00
_cell.angle_gamma   90.00
#
_symmetry.space_group_name_H-M   'P 1'
#
loop_
_entity.id
_entity.type
_entity.pdbx_description
1 polymer ?
#
loop_
_entity_poly.entity_id
_entity_poly.type
_entity_poly.pdbx_seq_one_letter_code
_entity_poly.pdbx_strand_id
1 'polypeptide(L)' 'GNIVILHIKPMLQRDKTRNELKRAVDQLRGICRQLDGDIAQLGGEYIIVTPGPFVRIYKPEQ' A
#
# COMPACT_ATOMS: atom_id res chain seq x y z
N GLY A 1 1.56 13.02 9.98
CA GLY A 1 1.67 11.64 9.49
C GLY A 1 2.51 11.63 8.23
N ASN A 2 3.22 10.54 7.96
CA ASN A 2 4.07 10.43 6.77
C ASN A 2 3.29 9.79 5.62
N ILE A 3 3.57 10.22 4.39
CA ILE A 3 3.15 9.51 3.17
C ILE A 3 4.28 8.55 2.80
N VAL A 4 3.95 7.30 2.52
CA VAL A 4 4.93 6.26 2.20
C VAL A 4 4.66 5.70 0.81
N ILE A 5 5.70 5.65 -0.02
CA ILE A 5 5.69 4.95 -1.30
C ILE A 5 6.68 3.78 -1.17
N LEU A 6 6.15 2.56 -1.24
CA LEU A 6 6.92 1.33 -1.05
C LEU A 6 7.18 0.66 -2.40
N HIS A 7 8.44 0.37 -2.70
CA HIS A 7 8.85 -0.44 -3.86
C HIS A 7 8.73 -1.93 -3.55
N ILE A 8 7.78 -2.63 -4.17
CA ILE A 8 7.47 -4.04 -3.86
C ILE A 8 8.19 -5.04 -4.78
N LYS A 9 8.77 -4.59 -5.89
CA LYS A 9 9.52 -5.45 -6.83
C LYS A 9 10.62 -6.30 -6.14
N PRO A 10 11.42 -5.78 -5.19
CA PRO A 10 12.46 -6.57 -4.55
C PRO A 10 11.88 -7.73 -3.72
N MET A 11 10.71 -7.54 -3.11
CA MET A 11 10.00 -8.62 -2.40
C MET A 11 9.40 -9.63 -3.37
N LEU A 12 8.78 -9.18 -4.46
CA LEU A 12 8.23 -10.06 -5.50
C LEU A 12 9.30 -10.98 -6.12
N GLN A 13 10.52 -10.48 -6.30
CA GLN A 13 11.62 -11.28 -6.86
C GLN A 13 12.16 -12.32 -5.88
N ARG A 14 12.12 -12.04 -4.57
CA ARG A 14 12.60 -12.95 -3.51
C ARG A 14 11.54 -13.99 -3.14
N ASP A 15 10.28 -13.58 -3.02
CA ASP A 15 9.15 -14.43 -2.66
C ASP A 15 8.39 -14.89 -3.91
N LYS A 16 8.81 -16.04 -4.45
CA LYS A 16 8.17 -16.69 -5.61
C LYS A 16 6.71 -17.07 -5.35
N THR A 17 6.29 -17.21 -4.08
CA THR A 17 4.93 -17.61 -3.70
C THR A 17 3.99 -16.41 -3.50
N ARG A 18 4.53 -15.19 -3.41
CA ARG A 18 3.82 -13.93 -3.12
C ARG A 18 3.08 -13.89 -1.77
N ASN A 19 3.28 -14.89 -0.92
CA ASN A 19 2.61 -15.01 0.37
C ASN A 19 3.06 -13.94 1.37
N GLU A 20 4.36 -13.63 1.41
CA GLU A 20 4.91 -12.61 2.31
C GLU A 20 4.43 -11.22 1.91
N LEU A 21 4.44 -10.93 0.60
CA LEU A 21 3.92 -9.67 0.09
C LEU A 21 2.44 -9.50 0.43
N LYS A 22 1.62 -10.54 0.20
CA LYS A 22 0.19 -10.50 0.52
C LYS A 22 -0.03 -10.19 2.01
N ARG A 23 0.69 -10.89 2.90
CA ARG A 23 0.60 -10.67 4.36
C ARG A 23 1.00 -9.24 4.74
N ALA A 24 2.09 -8.72 4.18
CA ALA A 24 2.54 -7.35 4.44
C ALA A 24 1.51 -6.30 3.98
N VAL A 25 0.92 -6.49 2.80
CA VAL A 25 -0.14 -5.61 2.28
C VAL A 25 -1.40 -5.69 3.14
N ASP A 26 -1.79 -6.88 3.59
CA ASP A 26 -2.96 -7.05 4.46
C ASP A 26 -2.76 -6.36 5.82
N GLN A 27 -1.55 -6.39 6.38
CA GLN A 27 -1.19 -5.63 7.58
C GLN A 27 -1.29 -4.12 7.35
N LEU A 28 -0.72 -3.60 6.25
CA LEU A 28 -0.83 -2.18 5.90
C LEU A 28 -2.29 -1.73 5.71
N ARG A 29 -3.13 -2.56 5.07
CA ARG A 29 -4.58 -2.33 4.96
C ARG A 29 -5.29 -2.30 6.31
N GLY A 30 -4.83 -3.10 7.28
CA GLY A 30 -5.33 -3.06 8.66
C GLY A 30 -5.01 -1.74 9.34
N ILE A 31 -3.76 -1.28 9.24
CA ILE A 31 -3.31 0.00 9.80
C ILE A 31 -4.07 1.18 9.18
N CYS A 32 -4.23 1.19 7.85
CA CYS A 32 -4.97 2.25 7.15
C CYS A 32 -6.42 2.31 7.63
N ARG A 33 -7.10 1.16 7.80
CA ARG A 33 -8.46 1.12 8.35
C ARG A 33 -8.55 1.68 9.77
N GLN A 34 -7.57 1.40 10.63
CA GLN A 34 -7.56 1.89 12.01
C GLN A 34 -7.31 3.41 12.10
N LEU A 35 -6.51 3.95 11.18
CA LEU A 35 -6.11 5.36 11.18
C LEU A 35 -6.89 6.23 10.18
N ASP A 36 -7.96 5.68 9.58
CA ASP A 36 -8.71 6.31 8.48
C ASP A 36 -7.83 6.77 7.31
N GLY A 37 -6.71 6.07 7.11
CA GLY A 37 -5.75 6.31 6.02
C GLY A 37 -6.14 5.60 4.74
N ASP A 38 -5.43 5.92 3.67
CA ASP A 38 -5.67 5.38 2.34
C ASP A 38 -4.48 4.53 1.87
N ILE A 39 -4.79 3.52 1.08
CA ILE A 39 -3.80 2.64 0.43
C ILE A 39 -4.22 2.34 -1.00
N ALA A 40 -3.27 2.43 -1.92
CA ALA A 40 -3.48 2.08 -3.32
C ALA A 40 -2.20 1.52 -3.97
N GLN A 41 -2.40 0.83 -5.08
CA GLN A 41 -1.30 0.48 -5.98
C GLN A 41 -0.93 1.71 -6.82
N LEU A 42 0.37 1.96 -6.95
CA LEU A 42 0.92 3.02 -7.79
C LEU A 42 1.74 2.38 -8.92
N GLY A 43 1.17 2.31 -10.12
CA GLY A 43 1.77 1.59 -11.24
C GLY A 43 1.86 0.07 -10.98
N GLY A 44 2.87 -0.61 -11.53
CA GLY A 44 3.03 -2.06 -11.39
C GLY A 44 3.82 -2.50 -10.15
N GLU A 45 4.66 -1.63 -9.61
CA GLU A 45 5.75 -2.03 -8.71
C GLU A 45 5.77 -1.30 -7.37
N TYR A 46 4.80 -0.40 -7.14
CA TYR A 46 4.73 0.40 -5.93
C TYR A 46 3.36 0.35 -5.26
N ILE A 47 3.39 0.57 -3.95
CA ILE A 47 2.22 0.78 -3.11
C ILE A 47 2.38 2.13 -2.44
N ILE A 48 1.34 2.96 -2.48
CA ILE A 48 1.28 4.23 -1.77
C ILE A 48 0.34 4.10 -0.56
N VAL A 49 0.75 4.67 0.57
CA VAL A 49 0.00 4.74 1.82
C VAL A 49 -0.02 6.19 2.31
N THR A 50 -1.19 6.69 2.68
CA THR A 50 -1.38 8.05 3.19
C THR A 50 -2.04 8.04 4.58
N PRO A 51 -1.71 9.01 5.45
CA PRO A 51 -2.35 9.14 6.75
C PRO A 51 -3.74 9.78 6.61
N GLY A 52 -4.70 9.29 7.39
CA GLY A 52 -6.03 9.90 7.52
C GLY A 52 -6.08 11.03 8.55
N PRO A 53 -7.20 11.78 8.60
CA PRO A 53 -8.29 11.82 7.62
C PRO A 53 -8.03 12.81 6.46
N PHE A 54 -6.97 13.62 6.56
CA PHE A 54 -6.78 14.82 5.72
C PHE A 54 -6.09 14.56 4.38
N VAL A 55 -5.45 13.40 4.18
CA VAL A 55 -4.76 13.05 2.93
C VAL A 55 -5.38 11.80 2.33
N ARG A 56 -5.99 11.95 1.15
CA ARG A 56 -6.66 10.87 0.42
C ARG A 56 -5.99 10.61 -0.92
N ILE A 57 -6.11 9.38 -1.40
CA ILE A 57 -5.64 9.01 -2.75
C ILE A 57 -6.81 9.21 -3.71
N TYR A 58 -6.71 10.24 -4.55
CA TYR A 58 -7.66 10.43 -5.63
C TYR A 58 -7.51 9.31 -6.68
N LYS A 59 -8.60 8.62 -6.96
CA LYS A 59 -8.69 7.61 -8.02
C LYS A 59 -9.65 8.17 -9.07
N PRO A 60 -9.17 8.58 -10.25
CA PRO A 60 -10.08 8.97 -11.33
C PRO A 60 -10.97 7.76 -11.67
N GLU A 61 -12.25 8.03 -11.91
CA GLU A 61 -13.18 7.02 -12.43
C GLU A 61 -12.63 6.49 -13.76
N GLN A 62 -12.54 5.16 -13.88
CA GLN A 62 -12.08 4.46 -15.08
C GLN A 62 -13.19 4.38 -16.11
#